data_AF-A0A526YKM0-F1
#
_entry.id   AF-A0A526YKM0-F1
#
_cell.length_a   1.000
_cell.length_b   1.000
_cell.length_c   1.000
_cell.angle_alpha   90.00
_cell.angle_beta   90.00
_cell.angle_gamma   90.00
#
_symmetry.space_group_name_H-M   'P 1'
#
loop_
_entity.id
_entity.type
_entity.pdbx_description
1 polymer ?
#
loop_
_entity_poly.entity_id
_entity_poly.type
_entity_poly.pdbx_seq_one_letter_code
_entity_poly.pdbx_strand_id
1 'polypeptide(L)'
;DAVLVDVRWPGAATLALTAARAIGRPAILDADTAPRAVLERLFPLATHIVASEPAAFILCGEEQGTQKACEALARRTDAFVAVTGGAAGSWWFDRSVASVRHVAA
;
A
#
# COMPACT_ATOMS: atom_id res chain seq x y z
N ASP A 1 -17.57 7.34 -4.66
CA ASP A 1 -16.66 7.22 -5.83
C ASP A 1 -15.22 7.19 -5.38
N ALA A 2 -14.38 6.45 -6.11
CA ALA A 2 -12.96 6.23 -5.83
C ALA A 2 -12.22 5.89 -7.13
N VAL A 3 -10.88 5.94 -7.08
CA VAL A 3 -9.99 5.46 -8.14
C VAL A 3 -9.08 4.39 -7.57
N LEU A 4 -8.98 3.26 -8.28
CA LEU A 4 -8.01 2.20 -8.04
C LEU A 4 -7.04 2.16 -9.22
N VAL A 5 -5.75 2.08 -8.93
CA VAL A 5 -4.71 1.85 -9.94
C VAL A 5 -3.80 0.71 -9.49
N ASP A 6 -3.21 0.02 -10.47
CA ASP A 6 -2.12 -0.91 -10.25
C ASP A 6 -0.77 -0.32 -10.70
N VAL A 7 0.29 -1.12 -10.59
CA VAL A 7 1.68 -0.76 -10.86
C VAL A 7 2.12 -0.90 -12.33
N ARG A 8 1.29 -1.46 -13.21
CA ARG A 8 1.65 -1.87 -14.59
C ARG A 8 1.78 -0.68 -15.55
N TRP A 9 1.07 0.41 -15.28
CA TRP A 9 1.20 1.65 -16.06
C TRP A 9 1.51 2.85 -15.15
N PRO A 10 2.76 3.02 -14.69
CA PRO A 10 3.11 4.01 -13.65
C PRO A 10 2.77 5.46 -14.03
N GLY A 11 2.86 5.80 -15.32
CA GLY A 11 2.48 7.12 -15.84
C GLY A 11 0.99 7.40 -15.67
N ALA A 12 0.13 6.49 -16.15
CA ALA A 12 -1.33 6.62 -16.01
C ALA A 12 -1.76 6.54 -14.53
N ALA A 13 -1.16 5.63 -13.76
CA ALA A 13 -1.39 5.49 -12.32
C ALA A 13 -1.07 6.80 -11.57
N THR A 14 0.06 7.45 -11.89
CA THR A 14 0.43 8.75 -11.32
C THR A 14 -0.65 9.81 -11.58
N LEU A 15 -1.11 9.92 -12.83
CA LEU A 15 -2.12 10.90 -13.22
C LEU A 15 -3.44 10.66 -12.48
N ALA A 16 -3.90 9.40 -12.44
CA ALA A 16 -5.17 9.03 -11.85
C ALA A 16 -5.18 9.19 -10.32
N LEU A 17 -4.11 8.75 -9.62
CA LEU A 17 -3.98 8.95 -8.18
C LEU A 17 -3.93 10.44 -7.81
N THR A 18 -3.16 11.22 -8.56
CA THR A 18 -3.02 12.67 -8.32
C THR A 18 -4.36 13.38 -8.50
N ALA A 19 -5.07 13.08 -9.61
CA ALA A 19 -6.38 13.67 -9.89
C ALA A 19 -7.40 13.33 -8.81
N ALA A 20 -7.51 12.06 -8.41
CA ALA A 20 -8.44 11.62 -7.37
C ALA A 20 -8.15 12.30 -6.02
N ARG A 21 -6.88 12.36 -5.62
CA ARG A 21 -6.47 13.03 -4.38
C ARG A 21 -6.78 14.52 -4.41
N ALA A 22 -6.54 15.20 -5.52
CA ALA A 22 -6.78 16.64 -5.66
C ALA A 22 -8.26 17.03 -5.46
N ILE A 23 -9.19 16.13 -5.76
CA ILE A 23 -10.63 16.33 -5.57
C ILE A 23 -11.17 15.66 -4.29
N GLY A 24 -10.29 15.24 -3.37
CA GLY A 24 -10.67 14.64 -2.10
C GLY A 24 -11.33 13.26 -2.21
N ARG A 25 -11.13 12.54 -3.32
CA ARG A 25 -11.63 11.18 -3.50
C ARG A 25 -10.56 10.15 -3.10
N PRO A 26 -10.97 8.94 -2.64
CA PRO A 26 -10.03 7.87 -2.39
C PRO A 26 -9.21 7.56 -3.65
N ALA A 27 -7.89 7.74 -3.52
CA ALA A 27 -6.87 7.35 -4.48
C ALA A 27 -6.19 6.09 -3.94
N ILE A 28 -6.55 4.93 -4.49
CA ILE A 28 -6.19 3.60 -3.97
C ILE A 28 -5.10 3.01 -4.87
N LEU A 29 -3.98 2.65 -4.27
CA LEU A 29 -2.91 1.90 -4.93
C LEU A 29 -3.04 0.43 -4.57
N ASP A 30 -3.29 -0.40 -5.60
CA ASP A 30 -3.07 -1.84 -5.58
C ASP A 30 -1.58 -2.09 -5.88
N ALA A 31 -0.79 -2.18 -4.81
CA ALA A 31 0.66 -2.32 -4.89
C ALA A 31 1.04 -3.80 -5.00
N ASP A 32 1.11 -4.30 -6.22
CA ASP A 32 1.68 -5.62 -6.50
C ASP A 32 3.17 -5.54 -6.85
N THR A 33 3.79 -6.68 -7.10
CA THR A 33 5.20 -6.84 -7.43
C THR A 33 5.59 -5.99 -8.63
N ALA A 34 6.50 -5.04 -8.39
CA ALA A 34 7.03 -4.12 -9.40
C ALA A 34 8.45 -3.67 -9.02
N PRO A 35 9.20 -3.06 -9.96
CA PRO A 35 10.49 -2.46 -9.61
C PRO A 35 10.32 -1.47 -8.45
N ARG A 36 11.27 -1.47 -7.50
CA ARG A 36 11.28 -0.56 -6.34
C ARG A 36 10.98 0.89 -6.71
N ALA A 37 11.59 1.39 -7.80
CA ALA A 37 11.38 2.76 -8.28
C ALA A 37 9.93 3.06 -8.70
N VAL A 38 9.19 2.07 -9.19
CA VAL A 38 7.76 2.22 -9.50
C VAL A 38 6.94 2.33 -8.22
N LEU A 39 7.20 1.44 -7.25
CA LEU A 39 6.51 1.46 -5.97
C LEU A 39 6.80 2.77 -5.22
N GLU A 40 8.06 3.19 -5.11
CA GLU A 40 8.46 4.44 -4.45
C GLU A 40 7.86 5.68 -5.12
N ARG A 41 7.65 5.65 -6.44
CA ARG A 41 6.97 6.72 -7.18
C ARG A 41 5.48 6.81 -6.86
N LEU A 42 4.78 5.68 -6.80
CA LEU A 42 3.31 5.65 -6.65
C LEU A 42 2.86 5.75 -5.19
N PHE A 43 3.63 5.17 -4.27
CA PHE A 43 3.34 5.10 -2.84
C PHE A 43 2.91 6.45 -2.21
N PRO A 44 3.64 7.58 -2.41
CA PRO A 44 3.26 8.85 -1.77
C PRO A 44 1.99 9.50 -2.35
N LEU A 45 1.53 9.07 -3.54
CA LEU A 45 0.36 9.65 -4.20
C LEU A 45 -0.95 9.08 -3.67
N ALA A 46 -0.89 7.89 -3.06
CA ALA A 46 -2.06 7.18 -2.59
C ALA A 46 -2.60 7.71 -1.25
N THR A 47 -3.90 7.54 -1.07
CA THR A 47 -4.62 7.73 0.22
C THR A 47 -4.88 6.39 0.91
N HIS A 48 -4.92 5.31 0.13
CA HIS A 48 -5.07 3.93 0.59
C HIS A 48 -4.08 3.08 -0.21
N ILE A 49 -3.36 2.21 0.48
CA ILE A 49 -2.35 1.33 -0.12
C ILE A 49 -2.68 -0.08 0.34
N VAL A 50 -2.93 -0.97 -0.62
CA VAL A 50 -3.06 -2.40 -0.38
C VAL A 50 -1.91 -3.06 -1.11
N ALA A 51 -0.93 -3.57 -0.38
CA ALA A 51 0.25 -4.19 -0.96
C ALA A 51 0.13 -5.72 -0.89
N SER A 52 0.60 -6.42 -1.92
CA SER A 52 0.93 -7.84 -1.75
C SER A 52 2.14 -7.98 -0.82
N GLU A 53 2.26 -9.11 -0.13
CA GLU A 53 3.42 -9.43 0.71
C GLU A 53 4.76 -9.24 -0.03
N PRO A 54 4.95 -9.75 -1.27
CA PRO A 54 6.18 -9.50 -2.02
C PRO A 54 6.43 -8.01 -2.30
N ALA A 55 5.39 -7.24 -2.63
CA ALA A 55 5.53 -5.80 -2.87
C ALA A 55 5.93 -5.04 -1.60
N ALA A 56 5.40 -5.43 -0.44
CA ALA A 56 5.81 -4.88 0.85
C ALA A 56 7.28 -5.19 1.14
N PHE A 57 7.72 -6.42 0.87
CA PHE A 57 9.13 -6.82 1.05
C PHE A 57 10.08 -6.11 0.10
N ILE A 58 9.67 -5.83 -1.15
CA ILE A 58 10.47 -5.01 -2.07
C ILE A 58 10.79 -3.65 -1.46
N LEU A 59 9.90 -3.07 -0.65
CA LEU A 59 10.10 -1.76 -0.04
C LEU A 59 10.81 -1.82 1.33
N CYS A 60 10.55 -2.85 2.13
CA CYS A 60 10.95 -2.93 3.55
C CYS A 60 12.05 -3.96 3.87
N GLY A 61 12.34 -4.90 2.98
CA GLY A 61 13.13 -6.10 3.26
C GLY A 61 12.27 -7.24 3.83
N GLU A 62 12.64 -8.48 3.51
CA GLU A 62 11.86 -9.69 3.83
C GLU A 62 12.08 -10.17 5.28
N GLU A 63 13.29 -10.03 5.80
CA GLU A 63 13.76 -10.50 7.13
C GLU A 63 12.87 -10.14 8.33
N GLN A 64 12.00 -9.14 8.20
CA GLN A 64 11.13 -8.66 9.28
C GLN A 64 9.73 -9.30 9.29
N GLY A 65 9.31 -9.93 8.19
CA GLY A 65 7.98 -10.50 8.02
C GLY A 65 6.85 -9.47 7.79
N THR A 66 5.69 -9.97 7.40
CA THR A 66 4.57 -9.21 6.81
C THR A 66 3.97 -8.18 7.76
N GLN A 67 3.82 -8.52 9.05
CA GLN A 67 3.33 -7.59 10.07
C GLN A 67 4.26 -6.37 10.23
N LYS A 68 5.57 -6.59 10.35
CA LYS A 68 6.55 -5.49 10.49
C LYS A 68 6.67 -4.70 9.20
N ALA A 69 6.61 -5.35 8.05
CA ALA A 69 6.58 -4.67 6.75
C ALA A 69 5.36 -3.75 6.65
N CYS A 70 4.17 -4.21 7.05
CA CYS A 70 2.95 -3.38 7.11
C CYS A 70 3.12 -2.16 8.02
N GLU A 71 3.68 -2.35 9.23
CA GLU A 71 3.96 -1.25 10.15
C GLU A 71 4.96 -0.24 9.57
N ALA A 72 6.05 -0.72 8.97
CA ALA A 72 7.08 0.11 8.38
C ALA A 72 6.54 0.94 7.20
N LEU A 73 5.69 0.36 6.35
CA LEU A 73 5.00 1.09 5.29
C LEU A 73 4.05 2.15 5.87
N ALA A 74 3.26 1.81 6.89
CA ALA A 74 2.32 2.72 7.52
C ALA A 74 3.01 3.92 8.20
N ARG A 75 4.23 3.75 8.72
CA ARG A 75 5.03 4.84 9.31
C ARG A 75 5.57 5.84 8.28
N ARG A 76 5.55 5.52 6.98
CA ARG A 76 6.07 6.38 5.89
C ARG A 76 5.02 7.31 5.28
N THR A 77 3.76 7.19 5.69
CA THR A 77 2.63 7.92 5.08
C THR A 77 1.50 8.07 6.09
N ASP A 78 0.56 8.99 5.84
CA ASP A 78 -0.72 9.08 6.58
C ASP A 78 -1.84 8.27 5.93
N ALA A 79 -1.57 7.63 4.79
CA ALA A 79 -2.52 6.74 4.12
C ALA A 79 -2.96 5.58 5.01
N PHE A 80 -4.13 5.01 4.68
CA PHE A 80 -4.44 3.65 5.08
C PHE A 80 -3.46 2.69 4.41
N VAL A 81 -2.91 1.73 5.16
CA VAL A 81 -1.97 0.73 4.65
C VAL A 81 -2.40 -0.66 5.10
N ALA A 82 -2.51 -1.57 4.14
CA ALA A 82 -2.71 -2.99 4.37
C ALA A 82 -1.72 -3.82 3.53
N VAL A 83 -1.40 -5.02 4.02
CA VAL A 83 -0.60 -6.03 3.31
C VAL A 83 -1.36 -7.35 3.29
N THR A 84 -1.49 -7.96 2.12
CA THR A 84 -2.13 -9.28 1.94
C THR A 84 -1.07 -10.38 1.82
N GLY A 85 -1.21 -11.46 2.60
CA GLY A 85 -0.30 -12.62 2.60
C GLY A 85 -0.99 -13.90 2.14
N GLY A 86 -1.96 -13.78 1.22
CA GLY A 86 -2.71 -14.93 0.70
C GLY A 86 -3.40 -15.72 1.81
N ALA A 87 -3.09 -17.02 1.92
CA ALA A 87 -3.66 -17.92 2.92
C ALA A 87 -3.31 -17.53 4.38
N ALA A 88 -2.25 -16.74 4.57
CA ALA A 88 -1.88 -16.22 5.89
C ALA A 88 -2.77 -15.04 6.31
N GLY A 89 -3.67 -14.55 5.46
CA GLY A 89 -4.62 -13.49 5.78
C GLY A 89 -4.14 -12.09 5.39
N SER A 90 -4.63 -11.08 6.10
CA SER A 90 -4.35 -9.67 5.82
C SER A 90 -3.97 -8.89 7.08
N TRP A 91 -2.98 -8.01 6.96
CA TRP A 91 -2.54 -7.09 8.00
C TRP A 91 -2.89 -5.66 7.62
N TRP A 92 -3.28 -4.82 8.58
CA TRP A 92 -3.42 -3.39 8.36
C TRP A 92 -3.00 -2.61 9.60
N PHE A 93 -2.47 -1.40 9.40
CA PHE A 93 -2.13 -0.52 10.50
C PHE A 93 -3.37 0.26 10.97
N ASP A 94 -3.86 -0.07 12.16
CA ASP A 94 -4.97 0.62 12.79
C ASP A 94 -4.45 1.85 13.55
N ARG A 95 -4.64 3.02 12.95
CA ARG A 95 -4.20 4.29 13.52
C ARG A 95 -4.92 4.66 14.82
N SER A 96 -6.12 4.15 15.07
CA SER A 96 -6.88 4.46 16.29
C SER A 96 -6.22 3.88 17.55
N VAL A 97 -5.48 2.78 17.38
CA VAL A 97 -4.76 2.07 18.46
C VAL A 97 -3.26 1.99 18.19
N ALA A 98 -2.76 2.70 17.17
CA ALA A 98 -1.37 2.74 16.73
C ALA A 98 -0.68 1.36 16.64
N SER A 99 -1.39 0.35 16.13
CA SER A 99 -0.88 -1.02 16.05
C SER A 99 -1.35 -1.74 14.79
N VAL A 100 -0.61 -2.78 14.39
CA VAL A 100 -1.01 -3.63 13.28
C VAL A 100 -2.04 -4.64 13.76
N ARG A 101 -3.15 -4.75 13.02
CA ARG A 101 -4.17 -5.78 13.15
C ARG A 101 -3.97 -6.86 12.10
N HIS A 102 -4.51 -8.04 12.37
CA HIS A 102 -4.46 -9.20 11.48
C HIS A 102 -5.83 -9.88 11.44
N VAL A 103 -6.23 -10.33 10.26
CA VAL A 103 -7.39 -11.20 10.06
C VAL A 103 -6.96 -12.38 9.19
N ALA A 104 -7.33 -13.60 9.60
CA ALA A 104 -7.11 -14.81 8.81
C ALA A 104 -7.98 -14.81 7.54
N ALA A 105 -7.58 -15.61 6.55
CA ALA A 105 -8.29 -15.77 5.27
C ALA A 105 -9.62 -16.52 5.39
#